data_AF-A0A7C6XLZ7-F1
#
_entry.id   AF-A0A7C6XLZ7-F1
#
_cell.length_a   1.000
_cell.length_b   1.000
_cell.length_c   1.000
_cell.angle_alpha   90.00
_cell.angle_beta   90.00
_cell.angle_gamma   90.00
#
_symmetry.space_group_name_H-M   'P 1'
#
loop_
_entity.id
_entity.type
_entity.pdbx_description
1 polymer ?
#
loop_
_entity_poly.entity_id
_entity_poly.type
_entity_poly.pdbx_seq_one_letter_code
_entity_poly.pdbx_strand_id
1 'polypeptide(L)'
;VDIVTDQTSAHDPLSYLPIGVGVDEWHDEAEQDAEKFSIRAEESMAKHVKAMVEFQDRGAEVFDYGNSIRDEARKAGYDRAFEFPGFVPAYIRPLFCEGLGPFRWVALSGDPKDIEVTDQALKELFPENEHLHTWLDAANEYVEFEGLPARICWLGYKERHQAGLLFNQLVAEGKISAPIVIGRDHLDSGSVASPYRETESMLDGTDAVADWPLLNALVNTSSGATWVSIHHGGGVGIGRSIHAGQVSVADGTELAAKKLARLLTNDPGMGVIRHVDAGYDRASEVAEERGQRVPMIPELDKRDEESAAQ
;
A
#
# COMPACT_ATOMS: atom_id res chain seq x y z
N VAL A 1 -23.98 -13.22 -9.27
CA VAL A 1 -23.02 -12.46 -8.45
C VAL A 1 -21.74 -13.24 -8.56
N ASP A 2 -20.79 -12.70 -9.30
CA ASP A 2 -19.55 -13.40 -9.65
C ASP A 2 -18.45 -13.12 -8.62
N ILE A 3 -18.44 -11.92 -8.04
CA ILE A 3 -17.46 -11.48 -7.03
C ILE A 3 -18.21 -10.84 -5.85
N VAL A 4 -17.78 -11.14 -4.63
CA VAL A 4 -18.26 -10.52 -3.37
C VAL A 4 -17.07 -10.08 -2.52
N THR A 5 -17.12 -8.84 -2.04
CA THR A 5 -16.20 -8.32 -1.03
C THR A 5 -16.91 -7.25 -0.20
N ASP A 6 -16.23 -6.71 0.81
CA ASP A 6 -16.76 -5.63 1.65
C ASP A 6 -15.68 -4.59 1.97
N GLN A 7 -16.12 -3.33 2.06
CA GLN A 7 -15.27 -2.20 2.44
C GLN A 7 -16.00 -1.22 3.39
N THR A 8 -16.98 -1.71 4.15
CA THR A 8 -17.51 -0.94 5.28
C THR A 8 -16.40 -0.64 6.29
N SER A 9 -16.62 0.32 7.19
CA SER A 9 -15.67 0.64 8.27
C SER A 9 -15.72 -0.36 9.43
N ALA A 10 -15.73 -1.67 9.14
CA ALA A 10 -15.82 -2.75 10.12
C ALA A 10 -14.68 -2.75 11.16
N HIS A 11 -13.54 -2.12 10.86
CA HIS A 11 -12.40 -2.01 11.77
C HIS A 11 -12.69 -1.21 13.04
N ASP A 12 -13.76 -0.41 13.02
CA ASP A 12 -14.31 0.31 14.14
C ASP A 12 -15.81 -0.04 14.26
N PRO A 13 -16.21 -0.89 15.22
CA PRO A 13 -17.61 -1.26 15.42
C PRO A 13 -18.57 -0.08 15.64
N LEU A 14 -18.08 1.07 16.12
CA LEU A 14 -18.89 2.29 16.24
C LEU A 14 -19.19 2.94 14.87
N SER A 15 -18.36 2.61 13.87
CA SER A 15 -18.45 3.03 12.47
C SER A 15 -19.06 1.97 11.54
N TYR A 16 -19.71 0.93 12.10
CA TYR A 16 -20.55 -0.01 11.34
C TYR A 16 -22.02 0.06 11.80
N LEU A 17 -22.94 0.42 10.89
CA LEU A 17 -24.37 0.57 11.22
C LEU A 17 -25.02 -0.78 11.54
N PRO A 18 -25.49 -1.03 12.78
CA PRO A 18 -26.15 -2.28 13.13
C PRO A 18 -27.49 -2.44 12.41
N ILE A 19 -27.86 -3.69 12.11
CA ILE A 19 -29.17 -4.01 11.53
C ILE A 19 -30.28 -3.54 12.47
N GLY A 20 -31.22 -2.77 11.93
CA GLY A 20 -32.36 -2.23 12.66
C GLY A 20 -32.14 -0.89 13.36
N VAL A 21 -30.97 -0.26 13.19
CA VAL A 21 -30.71 1.14 13.59
C VAL A 21 -30.91 2.05 12.37
N GLY A 22 -31.63 3.16 12.54
CA GLY A 22 -31.73 4.19 11.51
C GLY A 22 -30.43 4.99 11.37
N VAL A 23 -30.10 5.46 10.16
CA VAL A 23 -28.90 6.31 9.96
C VAL A 23 -28.94 7.56 10.85
N ASP A 24 -30.12 8.16 11.01
CA ASP A 24 -30.33 9.35 11.84
C ASP A 24 -30.15 9.08 13.35
N GLU A 25 -30.25 7.82 13.78
CA GLU A 25 -30.13 7.40 15.19
C GLU A 25 -28.71 6.87 15.51
N TRP A 26 -27.87 6.68 14.51
CA TRP A 26 -26.59 5.97 14.63
C TRP A 26 -25.69 6.58 15.70
N HIS A 27 -25.32 7.85 15.54
CA HIS A 27 -24.38 8.50 16.45
C HIS A 27 -24.98 8.67 17.85
N ASP A 28 -26.28 8.96 17.95
CA ASP A 28 -26.97 9.09 19.23
C ASP A 28 -26.99 7.75 20.00
N GLU A 29 -27.25 6.62 19.33
CA GLU A 29 -27.21 5.30 19.96
C GLU A 29 -25.79 4.89 20.36
N ALA A 30 -24.79 5.19 19.53
CA ALA A 30 -23.38 4.89 19.81
C ALA A 30 -22.86 5.71 21.01
N GLU A 31 -23.24 6.97 21.13
CA GLU A 31 -22.87 7.84 22.26
C GLU A 31 -23.54 7.42 23.58
N GLN A 32 -24.77 6.90 23.52
CA GLN A 32 -25.50 6.46 24.70
C GLN A 32 -24.86 5.23 25.37
N ASP A 33 -24.44 4.25 24.59
CA ASP A 33 -23.83 3.01 25.08
C ASP A 33 -22.95 2.37 23.99
N ALA A 34 -21.70 2.83 23.91
CA ALA A 34 -20.72 2.39 22.91
C ALA A 34 -20.44 0.88 22.96
N GLU A 35 -20.44 0.27 24.15
CA GLU A 35 -20.19 -1.17 24.32
C GLU A 35 -21.35 -1.98 23.75
N LYS A 36 -22.58 -1.65 24.14
CA LYS A 36 -23.78 -2.32 23.61
C LYS A 36 -23.94 -2.09 22.11
N PHE A 37 -23.61 -0.89 21.62
CA PHE A 37 -23.64 -0.59 20.19
C PHE A 37 -22.64 -1.47 19.42
N SER A 38 -21.41 -1.57 19.93
CA SER A 38 -20.35 -2.40 19.33
C SER A 38 -20.76 -3.87 19.24
N ILE A 39 -21.37 -4.44 20.29
CA ILE A 39 -21.88 -5.82 20.27
C ILE A 39 -22.91 -6.01 19.15
N ARG A 40 -23.85 -5.06 18.98
CA ARG A 40 -24.87 -5.12 17.91
C ARG A 40 -24.26 -4.97 16.52
N ALA A 41 -23.23 -4.15 16.38
CA ALA A 41 -22.47 -4.00 15.15
C ALA A 41 -21.76 -5.32 14.80
N GLU A 42 -21.05 -5.95 15.74
CA GLU A 42 -20.39 -7.24 15.58
C GLU A 42 -21.39 -8.36 15.23
N GLU A 43 -22.56 -8.43 15.88
CA GLU A 43 -23.65 -9.36 15.53
C GLU A 43 -24.18 -9.14 14.10
N SER A 44 -24.20 -7.88 13.65
CA SER A 44 -24.61 -7.52 12.29
C SER A 44 -23.53 -7.91 11.27
N MET A 45 -22.26 -7.69 11.59
CA MET A 45 -21.11 -8.14 10.81
C MET A 45 -21.07 -9.68 10.69
N ALA A 46 -21.38 -10.42 11.75
CA ALA A 46 -21.49 -11.88 11.70
C ALA A 46 -22.52 -12.36 10.67
N LYS A 47 -23.69 -11.71 10.62
CA LYS A 47 -24.73 -12.01 9.61
C LYS A 47 -24.28 -11.61 8.20
N HIS A 48 -23.57 -10.49 8.06
CA HIS A 48 -23.00 -10.05 6.79
C HIS A 48 -21.96 -11.05 6.27
N VAL A 49 -20.97 -11.41 7.08
CA VAL A 49 -19.93 -12.39 6.71
C VAL A 49 -20.53 -13.76 6.42
N LYS A 50 -21.55 -14.19 7.16
CA LYS A 50 -22.30 -15.41 6.82
C LYS A 50 -22.88 -15.36 5.41
N ALA A 51 -23.47 -14.23 4.99
CA ALA A 51 -23.97 -14.09 3.63
C ALA A 51 -22.84 -14.13 2.59
N MET A 52 -21.68 -13.54 2.88
CA MET A 52 -20.50 -13.63 2.01
C MET A 52 -20.05 -15.08 1.82
N VAL A 53 -19.98 -15.86 2.90
CA VAL A 53 -19.66 -17.30 2.83
C VAL A 53 -20.73 -18.08 2.05
N GLU A 54 -22.02 -17.78 2.22
CA GLU A 54 -23.07 -18.42 1.43
C GLU A 54 -23.00 -18.09 -0.07
N PHE A 55 -22.45 -16.92 -0.45
CA PHE A 55 -22.11 -16.63 -1.86
C PHE A 55 -20.92 -17.48 -2.34
N GLN A 56 -19.89 -17.63 -1.51
CA GLN A 56 -18.74 -18.51 -1.79
C GLN A 56 -19.19 -19.97 -2.00
N ASP A 57 -20.05 -20.49 -1.13
CA ASP A 57 -20.65 -21.84 -1.22
C ASP A 57 -21.39 -22.06 -2.54
N ARG A 58 -21.84 -20.98 -3.19
CA ARG A 58 -22.56 -20.98 -4.47
C ARG A 58 -21.67 -20.67 -5.67
N GLY A 59 -20.36 -20.54 -5.46
CA GLY A 59 -19.35 -20.39 -6.50
C GLY A 59 -18.95 -18.95 -6.84
N ALA A 60 -19.31 -17.96 -6.03
CA ALA A 60 -18.76 -16.61 -6.17
C ALA A 60 -17.31 -16.56 -5.67
N GLU A 61 -16.47 -15.74 -6.29
CA GLU A 61 -15.17 -15.39 -5.73
C GLU A 61 -15.38 -14.43 -4.55
N VAL A 62 -14.90 -14.80 -3.37
CA VAL A 62 -15.10 -14.02 -2.14
C VAL A 62 -13.76 -13.74 -1.48
N PHE A 63 -13.55 -12.49 -1.07
CA PHE A 63 -12.34 -12.07 -0.37
C PHE A 63 -12.62 -10.90 0.58
N ASP A 64 -11.80 -10.79 1.63
CA ASP A 64 -11.77 -9.66 2.55
C ASP A 64 -10.91 -8.54 1.99
N TYR A 65 -11.44 -7.30 2.00
CA TYR A 65 -10.75 -6.12 1.48
C TYR A 65 -10.15 -5.23 2.56
N GLY A 66 -9.68 -5.85 3.65
CA GLY A 66 -8.76 -5.23 4.58
C GLY A 66 -9.39 -4.25 5.57
N ASN A 67 -10.63 -4.54 5.98
CA ASN A 67 -11.37 -3.76 6.98
C ASN A 67 -11.64 -4.55 8.27
N SER A 68 -11.07 -5.74 8.45
CA SER A 68 -11.23 -6.61 9.62
C SER A 68 -12.61 -7.22 9.86
N ILE A 69 -13.53 -7.19 8.88
CA ILE A 69 -14.88 -7.73 9.06
C ILE A 69 -14.90 -9.21 9.45
N ARG A 70 -13.96 -10.02 8.94
CA ARG A 70 -13.79 -11.44 9.32
C ARG A 70 -13.48 -11.61 10.81
N ASP A 71 -12.63 -10.75 11.37
CA ASP A 71 -12.29 -10.82 12.79
C ASP A 71 -13.47 -10.40 13.67
N GLU A 72 -14.19 -9.34 13.30
CA GLU A 72 -15.39 -8.91 14.04
C GLU A 72 -16.50 -9.96 14.01
N ALA A 73 -16.72 -10.61 12.86
CA ALA A 73 -17.65 -11.73 12.76
C ALA A 73 -17.23 -12.93 13.63
N ARG A 74 -15.93 -13.23 13.72
CA ARG A 74 -15.39 -14.28 14.60
C ARG A 74 -15.64 -13.96 16.07
N LYS A 75 -15.43 -12.72 16.51
CA LYS A 75 -15.70 -12.29 17.90
C LYS A 75 -17.18 -12.44 18.26
N ALA A 76 -18.08 -12.14 17.33
CA ALA A 76 -19.52 -12.38 17.46
C ALA A 76 -19.93 -13.87 17.38
N GLY A 77 -18.96 -14.79 17.24
CA GLY A 77 -19.19 -16.22 17.29
C GLY A 77 -19.50 -16.89 15.95
N TYR A 78 -19.26 -16.23 14.81
CA TYR A 78 -19.34 -16.89 13.51
C TYR A 78 -18.06 -17.68 13.23
N ASP A 79 -18.17 -19.00 13.16
CA ASP A 79 -17.06 -19.95 13.09
C ASP A 79 -16.41 -20.06 11.70
N ARG A 80 -17.16 -19.79 10.63
CA ARG A 80 -16.67 -19.83 9.24
C ARG A 80 -16.09 -18.49 8.75
N ALA A 81 -15.81 -17.54 9.64
CA ALA A 81 -15.46 -16.17 9.26
C ALA A 81 -14.16 -16.04 8.44
N PHE A 82 -13.25 -17.01 8.52
CA PHE A 82 -11.98 -17.03 7.78
C PHE A 82 -11.95 -18.06 6.64
N GLU A 83 -13.11 -18.54 6.17
CA GLU A 83 -13.18 -19.46 5.01
C GLU A 83 -12.90 -18.79 3.66
N PHE A 84 -12.82 -17.46 3.62
CA PHE A 84 -12.34 -16.70 2.48
C PHE A 84 -11.09 -15.88 2.85
N PRO A 85 -10.14 -15.73 1.90
CA PRO A 85 -8.84 -15.10 2.15
C PRO A 85 -8.95 -13.56 2.19
N GLY A 86 -7.92 -12.92 2.74
CA GLY A 86 -7.67 -11.51 2.46
C GLY A 86 -7.18 -11.28 1.03
N PHE A 87 -7.46 -10.10 0.48
CA PHE A 87 -7.08 -9.77 -0.90
C PHE A 87 -5.56 -9.77 -1.13
N VAL A 88 -4.75 -9.52 -0.10
CA VAL A 88 -3.29 -9.48 -0.24
C VAL A 88 -2.69 -10.86 -0.48
N PRO A 89 -2.90 -11.87 0.39
CA PRO A 89 -2.45 -13.23 0.10
C PRO A 89 -3.07 -13.80 -1.18
N ALA A 90 -4.30 -13.41 -1.54
CA ALA A 90 -4.98 -13.93 -2.72
C ALA A 90 -4.47 -13.33 -4.05
N TYR A 91 -4.21 -12.02 -4.11
CA TYR A 91 -3.99 -11.34 -5.39
C TYR A 91 -2.79 -10.36 -5.41
N ILE A 92 -2.51 -9.67 -4.31
CA ILE A 92 -1.57 -8.52 -4.33
C ILE A 92 -0.14 -8.90 -3.97
N ARG A 93 0.07 -9.95 -3.17
CA ARG A 93 1.41 -10.31 -2.70
C ARG A 93 2.45 -10.53 -3.81
N PRO A 94 2.13 -11.12 -4.97
CA PRO A 94 3.07 -11.19 -6.08
C PRO A 94 3.61 -9.82 -6.53
N LEU A 95 2.76 -8.78 -6.49
CA LEU A 95 3.17 -7.40 -6.80
C LEU A 95 4.13 -6.87 -5.72
N PHE A 96 3.86 -7.14 -4.44
CA PHE A 96 4.74 -6.74 -3.34
C PHE A 96 6.13 -7.39 -3.41
N CYS A 97 6.23 -8.63 -3.91
CA CYS A 97 7.51 -9.27 -4.17
C CYS A 97 8.37 -8.50 -5.19
N GLU A 98 7.74 -7.71 -6.07
CA GLU A 98 8.44 -6.83 -7.03
C GLU A 98 8.70 -5.40 -6.52
N GLY A 99 8.31 -5.12 -5.27
CA GLY A 99 8.30 -3.77 -4.70
C GLY A 99 7.21 -2.86 -5.30
N LEU A 100 6.26 -3.42 -6.07
CA LEU A 100 5.10 -2.67 -6.55
C LEU A 100 4.20 -2.30 -5.37
N GLY A 101 3.56 -1.15 -5.47
CA GLY A 101 2.67 -0.63 -4.44
C GLY A 101 2.09 0.71 -4.84
N PRO A 102 1.25 1.34 -4.00
CA PRO A 102 0.45 2.51 -4.35
C PRO A 102 1.26 3.82 -4.37
N PHE A 103 2.31 3.85 -5.18
CA PHE A 103 3.14 5.02 -5.49
C PHE A 103 2.28 6.11 -6.13
N ARG A 104 2.42 7.33 -5.60
CA ARG A 104 1.59 8.47 -5.99
C ARG A 104 2.38 9.77 -5.97
N TRP A 105 1.88 10.74 -6.69
CA TRP A 105 2.43 12.09 -6.66
C TRP A 105 1.34 13.15 -6.77
N VAL A 106 1.67 14.37 -6.34
CA VAL A 106 0.76 15.52 -6.26
C VAL A 106 1.45 16.74 -6.83
N ALA A 107 0.78 17.46 -7.72
CA ALA A 107 1.25 18.72 -8.29
C ALA A 107 0.95 19.90 -7.36
N LEU A 108 1.99 20.50 -6.76
CA LEU A 108 1.80 21.63 -5.82
C LEU A 108 1.36 22.93 -6.50
N SER A 109 1.42 23.00 -7.82
CA SER A 109 0.89 24.11 -8.62
C SER A 109 -0.63 24.21 -8.52
N GLY A 110 -1.32 23.09 -8.28
CA GLY A 110 -2.76 23.00 -8.46
C GLY A 110 -3.19 22.88 -9.93
N ASP A 111 -2.26 22.84 -10.89
CA ASP A 111 -2.56 22.76 -12.32
C ASP A 111 -2.63 21.30 -12.79
N PRO A 112 -3.79 20.82 -13.29
CA PRO A 112 -3.93 19.48 -13.87
C PRO A 112 -2.93 19.19 -14.99
N LYS A 113 -2.45 20.22 -15.70
CA LYS A 113 -1.50 20.05 -16.80
C LYS A 113 -0.18 19.45 -16.34
N ASP A 114 0.23 19.71 -15.10
CA ASP A 114 1.43 19.10 -14.53
C ASP A 114 1.27 17.57 -14.38
N ILE A 115 0.06 17.09 -14.07
CA ILE A 115 -0.23 15.65 -14.05
C ILE A 115 -0.22 15.06 -15.46
N GLU A 116 -0.81 15.73 -16.46
CA GLU A 116 -0.73 15.28 -17.85
C GLU A 116 0.72 15.17 -18.35
N VAL A 117 1.59 16.11 -17.96
CA VAL A 117 3.02 16.07 -18.28
C VAL A 117 3.69 14.85 -17.63
N THR A 118 3.39 14.57 -16.36
CA THR A 118 3.94 13.38 -15.69
C THR A 118 3.41 12.07 -16.28
N ASP A 119 2.13 12.00 -16.65
CA ASP A 119 1.52 10.81 -17.26
C ASP A 119 2.19 10.48 -18.58
N GLN A 120 2.37 11.48 -19.46
CA GLN A 120 3.07 11.31 -20.74
C GLN A 120 4.54 10.93 -20.55
N ALA A 121 5.23 11.58 -19.60
CA ALA A 121 6.63 11.29 -19.31
C ALA A 121 6.85 9.86 -18.79
N LEU A 122 5.91 9.33 -17.99
CA LEU A 122 5.98 7.93 -17.55
C LEU A 122 5.78 6.93 -18.70
N LYS A 123 4.87 7.23 -19.64
CA LYS A 123 4.69 6.39 -20.84
C LYS A 123 5.95 6.35 -21.71
N GLU A 124 6.64 7.49 -21.82
CA GLU A 124 7.92 7.58 -22.53
C GLU A 124 9.06 6.87 -21.80
N LEU A 125 9.08 6.93 -20.46
CA LEU A 125 10.07 6.25 -19.63
C LEU A 125 9.91 4.72 -19.65
N PHE A 126 8.67 4.23 -19.71
CA PHE A 126 8.32 2.82 -19.70
C PHE A 126 7.52 2.43 -20.96
N PRO A 127 8.13 2.50 -22.17
CA PRO A 127 7.39 2.34 -23.42
C PRO A 127 6.81 0.93 -23.61
N GLU A 128 7.45 -0.08 -23.03
CA GLU A 128 7.04 -1.49 -23.16
C GLU A 128 6.00 -1.92 -22.09
N ASN A 129 5.67 -1.05 -21.13
CA ASN A 129 4.74 -1.39 -20.05
C ASN A 129 3.28 -1.08 -20.45
N GLU A 130 2.69 -1.94 -21.28
CA GLU A 130 1.32 -1.78 -21.79
C GLU A 130 0.27 -1.62 -20.67
N HIS A 131 0.48 -2.30 -19.54
CA HIS A 131 -0.42 -2.19 -18.39
C HIS A 131 -0.39 -0.80 -17.77
N LEU A 132 0.80 -0.23 -17.57
CA LEU A 132 0.97 1.14 -17.09
C LEU A 132 0.31 2.16 -18.03
N HIS A 133 0.45 1.96 -19.35
CA HIS A 133 -0.16 2.87 -20.32
C HIS A 133 -1.69 2.83 -20.23
N THR A 134 -2.25 1.62 -20.21
CA THR A 134 -3.69 1.39 -20.04
C THR A 134 -4.20 2.01 -18.73
N TRP A 135 -3.44 1.86 -17.64
CA TRP A 135 -3.78 2.44 -16.35
C TRP A 135 -3.81 3.97 -16.39
N LEU A 136 -2.77 4.61 -16.95
CA LEU A 136 -2.71 6.06 -17.06
C LEU A 136 -3.80 6.63 -17.97
N ASP A 137 -4.12 5.94 -19.08
CA ASP A 137 -5.22 6.33 -19.96
C ASP A 137 -6.58 6.25 -19.24
N ALA A 138 -6.85 5.15 -18.55
CA ALA A 138 -8.07 5.02 -17.76
C ALA A 138 -8.13 6.04 -16.62
N ALA A 139 -7.02 6.29 -15.92
CA ALA A 139 -6.98 7.27 -14.85
C ALA A 139 -7.17 8.70 -15.36
N ASN A 140 -6.77 9.00 -16.60
CA ASN A 140 -7.04 10.29 -17.24
C ASN A 140 -8.49 10.42 -17.72
N GLU A 141 -9.11 9.33 -18.17
CA GLU A 141 -10.49 9.32 -18.65
C GLU A 141 -11.52 9.33 -17.51
N TYR A 142 -11.28 8.56 -16.45
CA TYR A 142 -12.31 8.23 -15.46
C TYR A 142 -12.10 8.85 -14.08
N VAL A 143 -10.91 9.39 -13.74
CA VAL A 143 -10.64 9.94 -12.40
C VAL A 143 -10.67 11.45 -12.42
N GLU A 144 -11.67 12.03 -11.74
CA GLU A 144 -11.71 13.46 -11.46
C GLU A 144 -10.75 13.82 -10.31
N PHE A 145 -10.09 14.97 -10.40
CA PHE A 145 -9.18 15.44 -9.36
C PHE A 145 -9.94 16.00 -8.15
N GLU A 146 -9.50 15.64 -6.95
CA GLU A 146 -10.00 16.18 -5.69
C GLU A 146 -8.89 16.98 -4.98
N GLY A 147 -9.07 18.31 -4.86
CA GLY A 147 -8.06 19.19 -4.27
C GLY A 147 -6.88 19.44 -5.23
N LEU A 148 -5.64 19.24 -4.76
CA LEU A 148 -4.47 19.33 -5.63
C LEU A 148 -4.47 18.15 -6.62
N PRO A 149 -4.26 18.37 -7.93
CA PRO A 149 -4.15 17.30 -8.91
C PRO A 149 -3.09 16.28 -8.49
N ALA A 150 -3.51 15.02 -8.47
CA ALA A 150 -2.70 13.92 -7.99
C ALA A 150 -2.92 12.67 -8.84
N ARG A 151 -1.90 11.84 -8.96
CA ARG A 151 -1.96 10.58 -9.69
C ARG A 151 -1.43 9.45 -8.83
N ILE A 152 -2.11 8.32 -8.91
CA ILE A 152 -1.68 7.04 -8.38
C ILE A 152 -1.22 6.18 -9.57
N CYS A 153 -0.07 5.53 -9.46
CA CYS A 153 0.43 4.57 -10.45
C CYS A 153 1.36 3.59 -9.75
N TRP A 154 1.04 2.30 -9.81
CA TRP A 154 1.86 1.31 -9.14
C TRP A 154 3.19 1.15 -9.89
N LEU A 155 4.28 1.44 -9.19
CA LEU A 155 5.66 1.29 -9.69
C LEU A 155 6.48 0.49 -8.69
N GLY A 156 7.35 -0.38 -9.20
CA GLY A 156 8.11 -1.36 -8.46
C GLY A 156 9.51 -0.89 -8.03
N TYR A 157 10.27 -1.84 -7.48
CA TYR A 157 11.68 -1.64 -7.19
C TYR A 157 12.45 -1.28 -8.47
N LYS A 158 13.34 -0.28 -8.39
CA LYS A 158 14.01 0.41 -9.50
C LYS A 158 13.13 1.29 -10.41
N GLU A 159 11.83 1.08 -10.53
CA GLU A 159 11.00 1.97 -11.35
C GLU A 159 10.72 3.31 -10.63
N ARG A 160 10.45 3.26 -9.32
CA ARG A 160 10.11 4.48 -8.54
C ARG A 160 11.19 5.55 -8.58
N HIS A 161 12.47 5.18 -8.46
CA HIS A 161 13.56 6.18 -8.49
C HIS A 161 13.75 6.79 -9.87
N GLN A 162 13.54 6.03 -10.95
CA GLN A 162 13.58 6.57 -12.31
C GLN A 162 12.47 7.60 -12.52
N ALA A 163 11.24 7.27 -12.10
CA ALA A 163 10.11 8.20 -12.15
C ALA A 163 10.37 9.48 -11.32
N GLY A 164 10.84 9.33 -10.06
CA GLY A 164 11.12 10.48 -9.21
C GLY A 164 12.22 11.40 -9.74
N LEU A 165 13.29 10.82 -10.32
CA LEU A 165 14.34 11.59 -10.97
C LEU A 165 13.83 12.33 -12.22
N LEU A 166 13.01 11.67 -13.02
CA LEU A 166 12.37 12.27 -14.19
C LEU A 166 11.48 13.44 -13.78
N PHE A 167 10.64 13.29 -12.76
CA PHE A 167 9.79 14.39 -12.27
C PHE A 167 10.62 15.57 -11.77
N ASN A 168 11.71 15.30 -11.03
CA ASN A 168 12.61 16.36 -10.58
C ASN A 168 13.28 17.09 -11.76
N GLN A 169 13.67 16.36 -12.80
CA GLN A 169 14.21 16.96 -14.03
C GLN A 169 13.17 17.85 -14.71
N LEU A 170 11.92 17.39 -14.85
CA LEU A 170 10.86 18.15 -15.51
C LEU A 170 10.51 19.45 -14.75
N VAL A 171 10.60 19.44 -13.42
CA VAL A 171 10.49 20.65 -12.59
C VAL A 171 11.68 21.59 -12.85
N ALA A 172 12.91 21.07 -12.89
CA ALA A 172 14.11 21.88 -13.17
C ALA A 172 14.08 22.52 -14.58
N GLU A 173 13.50 21.83 -15.56
CA GLU A 173 13.31 22.31 -16.93
C GLU A 173 12.12 23.28 -17.08
N GLY A 174 11.30 23.45 -16.04
CA GLY A 174 10.08 24.27 -16.09
C GLY A 174 8.96 23.69 -16.95
N LYS A 175 9.02 22.39 -17.29
CA LYS A 175 7.93 21.68 -17.96
C LYS A 175 6.80 21.33 -17.00
N ILE A 176 7.13 21.17 -15.73
CA ILE A 176 6.18 21.15 -14.61
C ILE A 176 6.30 22.49 -13.90
N SER A 177 5.17 23.13 -13.63
CA SER A 177 5.12 24.54 -13.23
C SER A 177 5.50 24.80 -11.75
N ALA A 178 5.45 23.78 -10.89
CA ALA A 178 5.84 23.84 -9.48
C ALA A 178 6.40 22.49 -8.99
N PRO A 179 6.99 22.42 -7.78
CA PRO A 179 7.47 21.15 -7.24
C PRO A 179 6.39 20.07 -7.14
N ILE A 180 6.80 18.81 -7.29
CA ILE A 180 5.93 17.64 -7.14
C ILE A 180 6.21 16.97 -5.80
N VAL A 181 5.14 16.67 -5.06
CA VAL A 181 5.22 15.80 -3.87
C VAL A 181 5.08 14.36 -4.31
N ILE A 182 5.96 13.47 -3.84
CA ILE A 182 5.98 12.04 -4.19
C ILE A 182 5.88 11.22 -2.91
N GLY A 183 4.89 10.34 -2.84
CA GLY A 183 4.66 9.49 -1.67
C GLY A 183 3.89 8.23 -2.02
N ARG A 184 3.21 7.67 -1.01
CA ARG A 184 2.40 6.46 -1.12
C ARG A 184 1.47 6.32 0.08
N ASP A 185 0.59 5.32 0.03
CA ASP A 185 -0.05 4.80 1.24
C ASP A 185 0.99 4.15 2.17
N HIS A 186 0.61 3.93 3.42
CA HIS A 186 1.29 3.05 4.37
C HIS A 186 1.07 1.55 4.05
N LEU A 187 0.05 1.22 3.25
CA LEU A 187 -0.02 -0.07 2.57
C LEU A 187 1.01 -0.08 1.43
N ASP A 188 2.12 -0.76 1.65
CA ASP A 188 3.15 -0.99 0.63
C ASP A 188 4.03 -2.17 1.05
N SER A 189 4.67 -2.80 0.07
CA SER A 189 5.47 -4.02 0.16
C SER A 189 6.39 -4.12 1.39
N GLY A 190 7.06 -3.04 1.78
CA GLY A 190 8.03 -3.04 2.88
C GLY A 190 7.61 -2.26 4.13
N SER A 191 6.41 -1.70 4.16
CA SER A 191 6.09 -0.62 5.10
C SER A 191 4.99 -0.92 6.11
N VAL A 192 4.50 -2.16 6.17
CA VAL A 192 3.42 -2.56 7.07
C VAL A 192 3.61 -3.98 7.61
N ALA A 193 3.25 -4.15 8.88
CA ALA A 193 2.93 -5.43 9.49
C ALA A 193 1.46 -5.41 9.91
N SER A 194 0.63 -6.27 9.30
CA SER A 194 -0.79 -6.42 9.59
C SER A 194 -1.25 -7.87 9.31
N PRO A 195 -1.30 -8.73 10.33
CA PRO A 195 -1.62 -10.16 10.19
C PRO A 195 -3.02 -10.46 9.65
N TYR A 196 -3.92 -9.47 9.64
CA TYR A 196 -5.29 -9.60 9.13
C TYR A 196 -5.46 -8.98 7.74
N ARG A 197 -4.37 -8.50 7.13
CA ARG A 197 -4.39 -7.79 5.85
C ARG A 197 -3.09 -8.02 5.06
N GLU A 198 -2.14 -7.08 5.06
CA GLU A 198 -0.98 -7.12 4.16
C GLU A 198 -0.04 -8.29 4.42
N THR A 199 0.11 -8.68 5.68
CA THR A 199 1.03 -9.74 6.10
C THR A 199 0.30 -10.99 6.55
N GLU A 200 -0.98 -11.15 6.16
CA GLU A 200 -1.76 -12.36 6.43
C GLU A 200 -1.19 -13.57 5.70
N SER A 201 -0.89 -14.65 6.40
CA SER A 201 -0.36 -15.90 5.84
C SER A 201 0.96 -15.68 5.08
N MET A 202 1.96 -15.09 5.73
CA MET A 202 3.33 -15.08 5.20
C MET A 202 3.83 -16.54 5.09
N LEU A 203 4.63 -16.86 4.07
CA LEU A 203 5.09 -18.24 3.81
C LEU A 203 5.83 -18.87 5.00
N ASP A 204 6.57 -18.06 5.75
CA ASP A 204 7.37 -18.48 6.91
C ASP A 204 6.67 -18.23 8.26
N GLY A 205 5.41 -17.77 8.24
CA GLY A 205 4.63 -17.46 9.44
C GLY A 205 5.05 -16.18 10.17
N THR A 206 5.79 -15.27 9.53
CA THR A 206 6.23 -13.99 10.12
C THR A 206 5.19 -12.87 10.06
N ASP A 207 3.90 -13.21 9.97
CA ASP A 207 2.77 -12.30 9.83
C ASP A 207 2.83 -11.10 10.79
N ALA A 208 3.18 -11.36 12.07
CA ALA A 208 3.16 -10.37 13.14
C ALA A 208 4.51 -9.66 13.38
N VAL A 209 5.55 -9.93 12.58
CA VAL A 209 6.86 -9.29 12.75
C VAL A 209 6.80 -7.83 12.32
N ALA A 210 6.87 -6.92 13.29
CA ALA A 210 6.75 -5.48 13.09
C ALA A 210 8.10 -4.73 12.98
N ASP A 211 9.23 -5.43 12.91
CA ASP A 211 10.54 -4.79 12.72
C ASP A 211 10.62 -4.10 11.34
N TRP A 212 10.04 -4.72 10.31
CA TRP A 212 10.07 -4.24 8.93
C TRP A 212 9.51 -2.81 8.72
N PRO A 213 8.28 -2.46 9.16
CA PRO A 213 7.79 -1.10 9.04
C PRO A 213 8.63 -0.08 9.84
N LEU A 214 9.20 -0.47 10.99
CA LEU A 214 10.08 0.40 11.76
C LEU A 214 11.40 0.66 11.03
N LEU A 215 12.01 -0.39 10.47
CA LEU A 215 13.20 -0.29 9.63
C LEU A 215 12.92 0.53 8.36
N ASN A 216 11.75 0.37 7.73
CA ASN A 216 11.34 1.19 6.58
C ASN A 216 11.33 2.68 6.94
N ALA A 217 10.75 3.07 8.07
CA ALA A 217 10.78 4.44 8.55
C ALA A 217 12.22 4.97 8.79
N LEU A 218 13.07 4.17 9.46
CA LEU A 218 14.46 4.55 9.75
C LEU A 218 15.30 4.67 8.47
N VAL A 219 15.11 3.77 7.51
CA VAL A 219 15.79 3.79 6.21
C VAL A 219 15.31 4.97 5.39
N ASN A 220 14.01 5.26 5.36
CA ASN A 220 13.47 6.42 4.65
C ASN A 220 13.96 7.75 5.24
N THR A 221 14.07 7.82 6.57
CA THR A 221 14.66 8.96 7.29
C THR A 221 16.11 9.18 6.87
N SER A 222 16.93 8.11 6.91
CA SER A 222 18.35 8.21 6.53
C SER A 222 18.58 8.39 5.04
N SER A 223 17.61 7.99 4.20
CA SER A 223 17.63 8.20 2.74
C SER A 223 17.25 9.62 2.33
N GLY A 224 16.73 10.43 3.25
CA GLY A 224 16.46 11.86 3.04
C GLY A 224 15.05 12.19 2.58
N ALA A 225 14.04 11.38 2.94
CA ALA A 225 12.64 11.76 2.84
C ALA A 225 12.38 13.16 3.42
N THR A 226 11.43 13.88 2.85
CA THR A 226 11.03 15.20 3.35
C THR A 226 10.26 15.05 4.67
N TRP A 227 9.40 14.04 4.77
CA TRP A 227 8.85 13.59 6.05
C TRP A 227 8.61 12.07 6.07
N VAL A 228 8.61 11.53 7.28
CA VAL A 228 8.40 10.11 7.57
C VAL A 228 7.40 10.02 8.72
N SER A 229 6.52 9.03 8.67
CA SER A 229 5.51 8.76 9.69
C SER A 229 5.56 7.31 10.14
N ILE A 230 5.27 7.06 11.42
CA ILE A 230 5.01 5.73 11.97
C ILE A 230 3.66 5.79 12.65
N HIS A 231 2.72 4.97 12.19
CA HIS A 231 1.35 4.93 12.69
C HIS A 231 0.99 3.51 13.14
N HIS A 232 -0.07 3.43 13.93
CA HIS A 232 -0.60 2.20 14.50
C HIS A 232 -2.10 2.11 14.24
N GLY A 233 -2.57 0.92 13.84
CA GLY A 233 -3.98 0.59 13.71
C GLY A 233 -4.69 1.12 12.47
N GLY A 234 -3.97 1.65 11.49
CA GLY A 234 -4.58 2.07 10.22
C GLY A 234 -5.16 0.87 9.48
N GLY A 235 -6.35 1.06 8.90
CA GLY A 235 -7.07 0.07 8.11
C GLY A 235 -7.81 -1.00 8.93
N VAL A 236 -7.11 -1.65 9.85
CA VAL A 236 -7.61 -2.81 10.61
C VAL A 236 -7.94 -2.49 12.07
N GLY A 237 -7.73 -1.26 12.52
CA GLY A 237 -8.04 -0.81 13.88
C GLY A 237 -6.91 -1.04 14.89
N ILE A 238 -7.08 -0.46 16.08
CA ILE A 238 -6.09 -0.42 17.16
C ILE A 238 -5.65 -1.84 17.56
N GLY A 239 -4.33 -2.05 17.63
CA GLY A 239 -3.70 -3.30 18.08
C GLY A 239 -3.39 -4.28 16.96
N ARG A 240 -3.77 -3.96 15.71
CA ARG A 240 -3.73 -4.91 14.58
C ARG A 240 -2.78 -4.56 13.44
N SER A 241 -2.18 -3.37 13.46
CA SER A 241 -1.18 -2.99 12.45
C SER A 241 -0.15 -1.99 12.97
N ILE A 242 1.09 -2.12 12.48
CA ILE A 242 2.16 -1.13 12.61
C ILE A 242 2.67 -0.84 11.21
N HIS A 243 2.74 0.43 10.83
CA HIS A 243 3.10 0.80 9.46
C HIS A 243 3.71 2.19 9.32
N ALA A 244 4.51 2.37 8.28
CA ALA A 244 5.29 3.58 8.02
C ALA A 244 4.94 4.22 6.68
N GLY A 245 4.94 5.55 6.68
CA GLY A 245 4.79 6.38 5.49
C GLY A 245 6.06 7.16 5.20
N GLN A 246 6.27 7.46 3.93
CA GLN A 246 7.31 8.38 3.49
C GLN A 246 6.77 9.30 2.41
N VAL A 247 7.27 10.53 2.41
CA VAL A 247 7.04 11.45 1.32
C VAL A 247 8.31 12.27 1.05
N SER A 248 8.53 12.57 -0.23
CA SER A 248 9.61 13.39 -0.73
C SER A 248 9.10 14.50 -1.65
N VAL A 249 9.95 15.49 -1.91
CA VAL A 249 9.64 16.60 -2.81
C VAL A 249 10.66 16.61 -3.94
N ALA A 250 10.17 16.62 -5.17
CA ALA A 250 10.93 16.89 -6.38
C ALA A 250 10.82 18.38 -6.69
N ASP A 251 11.81 19.17 -6.25
CA ASP A 251 11.83 20.64 -6.37
C ASP A 251 12.77 21.15 -7.48
N GLY A 252 13.30 20.25 -8.30
CA GLY A 252 14.21 20.57 -9.40
C GLY A 252 15.67 20.72 -8.98
N THR A 253 16.00 20.59 -7.69
CA THR A 253 17.39 20.76 -7.22
C THR A 253 18.21 19.47 -7.35
N GLU A 254 19.53 19.63 -7.43
CA GLU A 254 20.47 18.49 -7.35
C GLU A 254 20.37 17.75 -6.00
N LEU A 255 20.03 18.47 -4.92
CA LEU A 255 19.85 17.86 -3.60
C LEU A 255 18.62 16.94 -3.60
N ALA A 256 17.50 17.39 -4.16
CA ALA A 256 16.31 16.55 -4.32
C ALA A 256 16.61 15.32 -5.19
N ALA A 257 17.34 15.48 -6.30
CA ALA A 257 17.75 14.34 -7.14
C ALA A 257 18.53 13.28 -6.34
N LYS A 258 19.53 13.68 -5.53
CA LYS A 258 20.31 12.76 -4.68
C LYS A 258 19.44 12.06 -3.62
N LYS A 259 18.49 12.78 -3.02
CA LYS A 259 17.56 12.22 -2.03
C LYS A 259 16.56 11.24 -2.66
N LEU A 260 15.94 11.63 -3.77
CA LEU A 260 14.97 10.82 -4.52
C LEU A 260 15.60 9.51 -5.00
N ALA A 261 16.81 9.57 -5.55
CA ALA A 261 17.54 8.37 -5.98
C ALA A 261 17.72 7.35 -4.85
N ARG A 262 18.09 7.80 -3.65
CA ARG A 262 18.28 6.93 -2.47
C ARG A 262 16.94 6.45 -1.92
N LEU A 263 16.04 7.38 -1.63
CA LEU A 263 14.76 7.10 -0.99
C LEU A 263 13.90 6.17 -1.84
N LEU A 264 13.69 6.49 -3.11
CA LEU A 264 12.82 5.72 -3.99
C LEU A 264 13.47 4.44 -4.53
N THR A 265 14.75 4.20 -4.21
CA THR A 265 15.37 2.87 -4.32
C THR A 265 15.14 2.08 -3.03
N ASN A 266 15.48 2.68 -1.88
CA ASN A 266 15.47 1.98 -0.59
C ASN A 266 14.07 1.64 -0.09
N ASP A 267 13.08 2.51 -0.30
CA ASP A 267 11.70 2.32 0.16
C ASP A 267 11.03 1.07 -0.44
N PRO A 268 10.93 0.91 -1.77
CA PRO A 268 10.46 -0.36 -2.36
C PRO A 268 11.47 -1.51 -2.16
N GLY A 269 12.77 -1.20 -2.02
CA GLY A 269 13.80 -2.20 -1.73
C GLY A 269 13.58 -2.90 -0.40
N MET A 270 13.09 -2.19 0.62
CA MET A 270 12.67 -2.78 1.90
C MET A 270 11.57 -3.83 1.71
N GLY A 271 10.67 -3.63 0.74
CA GLY A 271 9.62 -4.58 0.41
C GLY A 271 10.15 -5.85 -0.22
N VAL A 272 11.07 -5.72 -1.19
CA VAL A 272 11.72 -6.87 -1.82
C VAL A 272 12.48 -7.69 -0.77
N ILE A 273 13.35 -7.06 0.03
CA ILE A 273 14.15 -7.81 1.02
C ILE A 273 13.28 -8.50 2.08
N ARG A 274 12.17 -7.89 2.49
CA ARG A 274 11.23 -8.49 3.45
C ARG A 274 10.61 -9.78 2.90
N HIS A 275 10.25 -9.78 1.62
CA HIS A 275 9.64 -10.95 0.99
C HIS A 275 10.69 -12.00 0.59
N VAL A 276 11.93 -11.59 0.29
CA VAL A 276 13.06 -12.52 0.18
C VAL A 276 13.29 -13.26 1.50
N ASP A 277 13.33 -12.51 2.61
CA ASP A 277 13.53 -13.08 3.96
C ASP A 277 12.43 -14.11 4.30
N ALA A 278 11.19 -13.80 3.95
CA ALA A 278 10.06 -14.70 4.13
C ALA A 278 10.00 -15.90 3.15
N GLY A 279 10.97 -16.02 2.23
CA GLY A 279 11.10 -17.18 1.34
C GLY A 279 10.26 -17.14 0.06
N TYR A 280 9.85 -15.95 -0.42
CA TYR A 280 9.15 -15.83 -1.70
C TYR A 280 10.13 -15.88 -2.88
N ASP A 281 10.05 -16.92 -3.71
CA ASP A 281 10.93 -17.11 -4.89
C ASP A 281 10.92 -15.89 -5.82
N ARG A 282 9.74 -15.33 -6.11
CA ARG A 282 9.63 -14.13 -6.97
C ARG A 282 10.41 -12.93 -6.42
N ALA A 283 10.44 -12.76 -5.09
CA ALA A 283 11.21 -11.67 -4.49
C ALA A 283 12.71 -11.90 -4.63
N SER A 284 13.16 -13.15 -4.53
CA SER A 284 14.56 -13.55 -4.75
C SER A 284 14.98 -13.33 -6.21
N GLU A 285 14.13 -13.70 -7.17
CA GLU A 285 14.34 -13.42 -8.60
C GLU A 285 14.47 -11.92 -8.84
N VAL A 286 13.53 -11.10 -8.33
CA VAL A 286 13.57 -9.64 -8.45
C VAL A 286 14.84 -9.06 -7.83
N ALA A 287 15.26 -9.59 -6.67
CA ALA A 287 16.48 -9.15 -6.02
C ALA A 287 17.72 -9.46 -6.88
N GLU A 288 17.79 -10.62 -7.52
CA GLU A 288 18.86 -10.96 -8.46
C GLU A 288 18.81 -10.10 -9.73
N GLU A 289 17.66 -10.06 -10.41
CA GLU A 289 17.42 -9.32 -11.66
C GLU A 289 17.79 -7.83 -11.53
N ARG A 290 17.47 -7.23 -10.39
CA ARG A 290 17.58 -5.78 -10.16
C ARG A 290 18.76 -5.39 -9.27
N GLY A 291 19.64 -6.35 -8.94
CA GLY A 291 20.88 -6.13 -8.20
C GLY A 291 20.67 -5.66 -6.75
N GLN A 292 19.65 -6.17 -6.07
CA GLN A 292 19.43 -5.89 -4.64
C GLN A 292 20.34 -6.76 -3.79
N ARG A 293 21.10 -6.12 -2.90
CA ARG A 293 21.97 -6.82 -1.96
C ARG A 293 21.17 -7.45 -0.82
N VAL A 294 21.35 -8.76 -0.59
CA VAL A 294 20.75 -9.49 0.54
C VAL A 294 21.86 -10.22 1.32
N PRO A 295 22.34 -9.67 2.45
CA PRO A 295 23.54 -10.18 3.13
C PRO A 295 23.50 -11.64 3.58
N MET A 296 22.31 -12.18 3.85
CA MET A 296 22.13 -13.55 4.32
C MET A 296 22.16 -14.59 3.19
N ILE A 297 22.09 -14.15 1.93
CA ILE A 297 22.06 -15.02 0.75
C ILE A 297 23.35 -14.79 -0.05
N PRO A 298 24.32 -15.73 -0.03
CA PRO A 298 25.64 -15.54 -0.63
C PRO A 298 25.60 -15.11 -2.11
N GLU A 299 24.64 -15.61 -2.88
CA GLU A 299 24.44 -15.29 -4.29
C GLU A 299 24.02 -13.83 -4.51
N LEU A 300 23.37 -13.24 -3.50
CA LEU A 300 22.86 -11.86 -3.47
C LEU A 300 23.73 -10.92 -2.61
N ASP A 301 24.75 -11.41 -1.90
CA ASP A 301 25.70 -10.58 -1.14
C ASP A 301 26.92 -10.16 -1.98
N LYS A 302 26.67 -9.68 -3.20
CA LYS A 302 27.72 -9.11 -4.06
C LYS A 302 27.96 -7.67 -3.62
N ARG A 303 29.12 -7.41 -3.01
CA ARG A 303 29.57 -6.03 -2.77
C ARG A 303 30.14 -5.51 -4.09
N ASP A 304 29.68 -4.36 -4.55
CA ASP A 304 30.38 -3.64 -5.61
C ASP A 304 31.79 -3.30 -5.10
N GLU A 305 32.81 -3.91 -5.69
CA GLU A 305 34.22 -3.65 -5.35
C GLU A 305 34.58 -2.16 -5.54
N GLU A 306 33.80 -1.40 -6.33
CA GLU A 306 33.96 0.05 -6.51
C GLU A 306 33.48 0.87 -5.31
N SER A 307 32.53 0.38 -4.50
CA SER A 307 31.98 1.12 -3.35
C SER A 307 32.87 1.12 -2.12
N ALA A 308 33.88 0.24 -2.08
CA ALA A 308 34.86 0.16 -0.99
C ALA A 308 36.07 1.10 -1.20
N ALA A 309 36.11 1.84 -2.31
CA ALA A 309 37.23 2.70 -2.72
C ALA A 309 36.92 4.22 -2.74
N GLN A 310 35.76 4.66 -2.23
CA GLN A 310 35.42 6.08 -2.02
C GLN A 310 34.98 6.33 -0.57
#